data_AF-A0AAQ5X334-F1
#
_entry.id   AF-A0AAQ5X334-F1
#
_cell.length_a   1.000
_cell.length_b   1.000
_cell.length_c   1.000
_cell.angle_alpha   90.00
_cell.angle_beta   90.00
_cell.angle_gamma   90.00
#
_symmetry.space_group_name_H-M   'P 1'
#
loop_
_entity.id
_entity.type
_entity.pdbx_description
1 polymer ?
#
loop_
_entity_poly.entity_id
_entity_poly.type
_entity_poly.pdbx_seq_one_letter_code
_entity_poly.pdbx_strand_id
1 'polypeptide(L)'
;MDEISRLFGSIGRARSDSNSSDATQSTGSKLVLRHRLNQLMTCVDDLDSKHELHEKVIKTLDNAFLVCGKRANKPKKDSLRLHMVTWNVATADPPDDVTSLLHLSSPKSPDLYVIGLQEVYSGPLRIVSDIVFDDPWSQLFMSTLAPRNYVKVSSMRMQGLLLLFFSKLEHVPFIRDIQATYTRTGIFGYWGNKGGVSIRLSFYGHMLCFLNCHLAAHMKYASERVDEFEYIMNTQTFDCKKAPQIVDHRLLFWFGDLNFRIEDHGMHFVRSCINKETYNLLWSKDQLTMMKKKEQMLQEFDEGPLDFQPTYKFDLNSDTYDSRLYKTWFGFNGKKRKPAWTDRILWRLRPKVSLPDEQDENKVELDAKTLKQLEEDEEYPLKIRQDLYTSNMEYSISDHKPVVGIFTLELRKMYKTPLVRLQPEGDWSADIDAMVVYSPLQPFPSSTWDWIGLYKVGFSSVLDYITYTWVKDDEVAFNEEVIQVYVSKEEIPVRGGECVLCYYSNTLQCIIGISEPFMVLESKVAIEEGVLPERINGLDRTVANDEFWK
;
A
#
# COMPACT_ATOMS: atom_id res chain seq x y z
N MET A 1 16.95 44.69 69.24
CA MET A 1 16.01 44.63 70.36
C MET A 1 14.79 43.88 69.88
N ASP A 2 14.56 42.60 70.15
CA ASP A 2 15.16 41.56 70.99
C ASP A 2 14.59 40.26 70.41
N GLU A 3 15.39 39.32 69.91
CA GLU A 3 16.22 38.31 70.59
C GLU A 3 15.58 36.90 70.51
N ILE A 4 16.42 35.95 70.06
CA ILE A 4 16.47 34.52 70.43
C ILE A 4 15.39 33.61 69.79
N SER A 5 15.64 32.81 68.74
CA SER A 5 16.60 31.70 68.54
C SER A 5 16.27 30.38 69.28
N ARG A 6 15.94 29.34 68.46
CA ARG A 6 16.02 27.87 68.67
C ARG A 6 14.90 27.25 69.55
N LEU A 7 14.40 26.03 69.35
CA LEU A 7 14.96 24.75 68.86
C LEU A 7 13.83 23.88 68.23
N PHE A 8 14.09 23.29 67.07
CA PHE A 8 13.55 22.04 66.47
C PHE A 8 12.03 21.73 66.46
N GLY A 9 11.55 21.37 65.25
CA GLY A 9 10.73 20.16 65.10
C GLY A 9 9.63 20.17 64.04
N SER A 10 9.93 19.49 62.91
CA SER A 10 9.05 18.53 62.24
C SER A 10 7.96 18.99 61.24
N ILE A 11 8.30 18.70 59.96
CA ILE A 11 7.46 18.12 58.89
C ILE A 11 6.46 19.06 58.19
N GLY A 12 6.90 19.63 57.07
CA GLY A 12 6.04 20.23 56.04
C GLY A 12 5.71 19.23 54.92
N ARG A 13 4.41 19.06 54.65
CA ARG A 13 3.85 18.45 53.44
C ARG A 13 4.04 19.39 52.25
N ALA A 14 4.53 18.88 51.12
CA ALA A 14 4.45 19.54 49.82
C ALA A 14 3.64 18.69 48.83
N ARG A 15 2.70 19.36 48.16
CA ARG A 15 1.87 18.92 47.01
C ARG A 15 2.78 18.76 45.78
N SER A 16 2.88 17.58 45.17
CA SER A 16 2.13 17.08 44.00
C SER A 16 2.40 17.82 42.68
N ASP A 17 3.40 17.34 41.94
CA ASP A 17 3.46 17.42 40.47
C ASP A 17 3.63 15.99 39.92
N SER A 18 2.69 15.59 39.07
CA SER A 18 2.62 14.28 38.42
C SER A 18 3.24 14.35 37.03
N ASN A 19 4.35 13.63 36.81
CA ASN A 19 4.83 13.29 35.47
C ASN A 19 5.62 11.96 35.48
N SER A 20 5.21 11.04 34.59
CA SER A 20 5.89 9.81 34.15
C SER A 20 6.06 8.66 35.17
N SER A 21 5.32 7.55 34.98
CA SER A 21 5.53 6.30 35.72
C SER A 21 5.79 5.06 34.85
N ASP A 22 5.79 5.15 33.52
CA ASP A 22 5.90 3.95 32.69
C ASP A 22 7.35 3.59 32.27
N ALA A 23 8.31 4.51 32.42
CA ALA A 23 9.71 4.23 32.07
C ALA A 23 10.53 3.64 33.24
N THR A 24 10.13 3.85 34.49
CA THR A 24 10.89 3.46 35.69
C THR A 24 10.54 2.06 36.22
N GLN A 25 9.33 1.55 35.96
CA GLN A 25 8.97 0.17 36.34
C GLN A 25 9.71 -0.91 35.51
N SER A 26 10.08 -0.58 34.27
CA SER A 26 10.80 -1.45 33.33
C SER A 26 12.25 -1.74 33.75
N THR A 27 12.93 -0.75 34.34
CA THR A 27 14.33 -0.87 34.77
C THR A 27 14.47 -1.61 36.10
N GLY A 28 13.56 -1.37 37.06
CA GLY A 28 13.54 -2.07 38.34
C GLY A 28 13.25 -3.57 38.19
N SER A 29 12.28 -3.94 37.35
CA SER A 29 11.93 -5.34 37.08
C SER A 29 13.07 -6.13 36.42
N LYS A 30 13.83 -5.51 35.51
CA LYS A 30 15.01 -6.14 34.87
C LYS A 30 16.15 -6.39 35.85
N LEU A 31 16.39 -5.48 36.79
CA LEU A 31 17.41 -5.63 37.82
C LEU A 31 17.07 -6.79 38.77
N VAL A 32 15.81 -6.89 39.19
CA VAL A 32 15.31 -7.98 40.04
C VAL A 32 15.42 -9.33 39.32
N LEU A 33 15.08 -9.39 38.03
CA LEU A 33 15.23 -10.60 37.22
C LEU A 33 16.68 -11.06 37.09
N ARG A 34 17.62 -10.13 36.84
CA ARG A 34 19.07 -10.45 36.79
C ARG A 34 19.57 -11.00 38.12
N HIS A 35 19.14 -10.39 39.22
CA HIS A 35 19.53 -10.85 40.55
C HIS A 35 19.02 -12.28 40.83
N ARG A 36 17.74 -12.55 40.54
CA ARG A 36 17.15 -13.88 40.69
C ARG A 36 17.78 -14.93 39.79
N LEU A 37 18.15 -14.56 38.56
CA LEU A 37 18.82 -15.46 37.63
C LEU A 37 20.23 -15.81 38.12
N ASN A 38 20.98 -14.83 38.62
CA ASN A 38 22.31 -15.09 39.21
C ASN A 38 22.20 -16.01 40.43
N GLN A 39 21.23 -15.77 41.32
CA GLN A 39 20.98 -16.66 42.46
C GLN A 39 20.66 -18.09 42.02
N LEU A 40 19.82 -18.25 40.99
CA LEU A 40 19.48 -19.55 40.44
C LEU A 40 20.72 -20.25 39.86
N MET A 41 21.57 -19.54 39.12
CA MET A 41 22.80 -20.11 38.57
C MET A 41 23.78 -20.55 39.67
N THR A 42 23.95 -19.75 40.72
CA THR A 42 24.76 -20.15 41.88
C THR A 42 24.21 -21.42 42.55
N CYS A 43 22.89 -21.51 42.74
CA CYS A 43 22.28 -22.72 43.28
C CYS A 43 22.46 -23.95 42.37
N VAL A 44 22.52 -23.76 41.05
CA VAL A 44 22.78 -24.84 40.09
C VAL A 44 24.22 -25.30 40.15
N ASP A 45 25.17 -24.37 40.29
CA ASP A 45 26.60 -24.69 40.43
C ASP A 45 26.90 -25.44 41.74
N ASP A 46 26.10 -25.22 42.78
CA ASP A 46 26.20 -25.92 44.08
C ASP A 46 25.54 -27.32 44.09
N LEU A 47 24.83 -27.72 43.03
CA LEU A 47 24.23 -29.06 42.93
C LEU A 47 25.28 -30.10 42.55
N ASP A 48 25.19 -31.29 43.15
CA ASP A 48 26.05 -32.42 42.79
C ASP A 48 25.80 -32.84 41.33
N SER A 49 26.84 -32.76 40.51
CA SER A 49 26.82 -33.09 39.08
C SER A 49 26.45 -34.55 38.78
N LYS A 50 26.47 -35.43 39.79
CA LYS A 50 26.09 -36.85 39.67
C LYS A 50 24.61 -37.13 39.95
N HIS A 51 23.84 -36.13 40.35
CA HIS A 51 22.43 -36.30 40.70
C HIS A 51 21.52 -36.06 39.49
N GLU A 52 20.53 -36.93 39.28
CA GLU A 52 19.51 -36.83 38.19
C GLU A 52 18.78 -35.46 38.16
N LEU A 53 18.72 -34.77 39.31
CA LEU A 53 18.12 -33.44 39.43
C LEU A 53 18.95 -32.37 38.71
N HIS A 54 20.29 -32.49 38.72
CA HIS A 54 21.19 -31.54 38.06
C HIS A 54 20.97 -31.55 36.53
N GLU A 55 20.93 -32.73 35.91
CA GLU A 55 20.65 -32.84 34.47
C GLU A 55 19.26 -32.32 34.09
N LYS A 56 18.24 -32.60 34.91
CA LYS A 56 16.87 -32.15 34.64
C LYS A 56 16.73 -30.63 34.74
N VAL A 57 17.43 -30.01 35.69
CA VAL A 57 17.46 -28.55 35.86
C VAL A 57 18.20 -27.87 34.71
N ILE A 58 19.39 -28.38 34.32
CA ILE A 58 20.14 -27.84 33.17
C ILE A 58 19.33 -27.95 31.89
N LYS A 59 18.75 -29.11 31.57
CA LYS A 59 17.93 -29.28 30.36
C LYS A 59 16.72 -28.35 30.32
N THR A 60 16.11 -28.08 31.49
CA THR A 60 14.99 -27.14 31.60
C THR A 60 15.43 -25.69 31.40
N LEU A 61 16.58 -25.32 31.97
CA LEU A 61 17.19 -24.00 31.79
C LEU A 61 17.62 -23.78 30.35
N ASP A 62 18.28 -24.75 29.70
CA ASP A 62 18.65 -24.68 28.29
C ASP A 62 17.44 -24.49 27.39
N ASN A 63 16.36 -25.25 27.63
CA ASN A 63 15.10 -25.06 26.90
C ASN A 63 14.50 -23.67 27.15
N ALA A 64 14.52 -23.18 28.39
CA ALA A 64 14.04 -21.84 28.73
C ALA A 64 14.89 -20.74 28.08
N PHE A 65 16.23 -20.88 28.06
CA PHE A 65 17.15 -19.97 27.39
C PHE A 65 17.02 -20.04 25.87
N LEU A 66 16.76 -21.21 25.29
CA LEU A 66 16.49 -21.36 23.86
C LEU A 66 15.18 -20.64 23.48
N VAL A 67 14.11 -20.81 24.28
CA VAL A 67 12.82 -20.13 24.07
C VAL A 67 12.94 -18.61 24.28
N CYS A 68 13.66 -18.18 25.32
CA CYS A 68 13.92 -16.77 25.60
C CYS A 68 14.84 -16.14 24.57
N GLY A 69 15.87 -16.85 24.11
CA GLY A 69 16.80 -16.46 23.05
C GLY A 69 16.09 -16.30 21.71
N LYS A 70 15.17 -17.22 21.36
CA LYS A 70 14.27 -17.07 20.19
C LYS A 70 13.35 -15.83 20.29
N ARG A 71 12.98 -15.40 21.50
CA ARG A 71 12.20 -14.16 21.75
C ARG A 71 13.06 -12.89 21.75
N ALA A 72 14.27 -12.95 22.30
CA ALA A 72 15.19 -11.82 22.41
C ALA A 72 15.90 -11.50 21.07
N ASN A 73 16.16 -12.52 20.25
CA ASN A 73 16.69 -12.39 18.89
C ASN A 73 15.61 -12.33 17.82
N LYS A 74 14.33 -12.08 18.17
CA LYS A 74 13.32 -11.84 17.15
C LYS A 74 13.72 -10.55 16.43
N PRO A 75 14.02 -10.59 15.11
CA PRO A 75 14.28 -9.36 14.37
C PRO A 75 13.09 -8.43 14.57
N LYS A 76 13.38 -7.17 14.92
CA LYS A 76 12.36 -6.14 15.09
C LYS A 76 11.53 -6.14 13.80
N LYS A 77 10.25 -6.48 13.92
CA LYS A 77 9.34 -6.48 12.78
C LYS A 77 9.15 -5.04 12.34
N ASP A 78 9.20 -4.82 11.04
CA ASP A 78 8.85 -3.53 10.48
C ASP A 78 7.31 -3.47 10.41
N SER A 79 6.76 -2.42 11.00
CA SER A 79 5.32 -2.14 11.00
C SER A 79 5.08 -1.07 9.95
N LEU A 80 4.53 -1.46 8.81
CA LEU A 80 4.25 -0.58 7.69
C LEU A 80 2.75 -0.28 7.62
N ARG A 81 2.38 0.94 7.24
CA ARG A 81 0.98 1.39 7.20
C ARG A 81 0.51 1.49 5.75
N LEU A 82 -0.56 0.78 5.41
CA LEU A 82 -1.19 0.81 4.10
C LEU A 82 -2.53 1.55 4.20
N HIS A 83 -2.73 2.56 3.35
CA HIS A 83 -3.98 3.28 3.22
C HIS A 83 -4.65 2.90 1.89
N MET A 84 -5.88 2.41 1.96
CA MET A 84 -6.66 2.02 0.80
C MET A 84 -7.92 2.88 0.66
N VAL A 85 -8.23 3.27 -0.57
CA VAL A 85 -9.46 3.98 -0.93
C VAL A 85 -10.17 3.21 -2.03
N THR A 86 -11.49 3.07 -1.91
CA THR A 86 -12.36 2.76 -3.06
C THR A 86 -13.44 3.81 -3.23
N TRP A 87 -13.67 4.25 -4.46
CA TRP A 87 -14.74 5.22 -4.75
C TRP A 87 -15.28 5.09 -6.18
N ASN A 88 -16.57 4.77 -6.30
CA ASN A 88 -17.28 4.96 -7.55
C ASN A 88 -17.56 6.47 -7.72
N VAL A 89 -16.94 7.10 -8.71
CA VAL A 89 -16.99 8.56 -8.89
C VAL A 89 -18.11 8.99 -9.83
N ALA A 90 -18.93 8.07 -10.34
CA ALA A 90 -20.11 8.35 -11.18
C ALA A 90 -19.83 9.34 -12.33
N THR A 91 -18.65 9.22 -12.95
CA THR A 91 -18.11 10.08 -14.02
C THR A 91 -17.85 11.54 -13.63
N ALA A 92 -17.92 11.88 -12.35
CA ALA A 92 -17.57 13.20 -11.85
C ALA A 92 -16.06 13.47 -12.03
N ASP A 93 -15.76 14.74 -12.27
CA ASP A 93 -14.40 15.25 -12.15
C ASP A 93 -13.97 15.25 -10.66
N PRO A 94 -12.66 15.16 -10.38
CA PRO A 94 -12.17 15.15 -9.01
C PRO A 94 -12.53 16.43 -8.23
N PRO A 95 -12.70 16.35 -6.88
CA PRO A 95 -12.90 17.53 -6.04
C PRO A 95 -11.61 18.32 -5.88
N ASP A 96 -11.70 19.58 -5.43
CA ASP A 96 -10.51 20.42 -5.22
C ASP A 96 -9.59 19.92 -4.10
N ASP A 97 -10.13 19.21 -3.10
CA ASP A 97 -9.38 18.74 -1.93
C ASP A 97 -9.68 17.26 -1.58
N VAL A 98 -8.60 16.48 -1.43
CA VAL A 98 -8.62 15.08 -0.99
C VAL A 98 -7.88 14.84 0.33
N THR A 99 -7.59 15.92 1.09
CA THR A 99 -6.83 15.87 2.34
C THR A 99 -7.48 14.96 3.38
N SER A 100 -8.79 15.05 3.56
CA SER A 100 -9.53 14.21 4.51
C SER A 100 -9.66 12.77 4.01
N LEU A 101 -9.93 12.57 2.70
CA LEU A 101 -9.99 11.26 2.06
C LEU A 101 -8.68 10.47 2.27
N LEU A 102 -7.53 11.12 2.11
CA LEU A 102 -6.22 10.49 2.25
C LEU A 102 -5.70 10.53 3.70
N HIS A 103 -6.47 11.06 4.65
CA HIS A 103 -6.07 11.20 6.05
C HIS A 103 -4.73 11.94 6.24
N LEU A 104 -4.45 12.97 5.43
CA LEU A 104 -3.14 13.65 5.42
C LEU A 104 -2.86 14.44 6.69
N SER A 105 -3.89 14.78 7.47
CA SER A 105 -3.77 15.44 8.77
C SER A 105 -3.39 14.48 9.92
N SER A 106 -3.32 13.17 9.65
CA SER A 106 -2.91 12.17 10.64
C SER A 106 -1.43 12.34 11.03
N PRO A 107 -1.07 12.25 12.32
CA PRO A 107 0.34 12.28 12.75
C PRO A 107 1.12 11.04 12.29
N LYS A 108 0.40 9.96 11.91
CA LYS A 108 0.99 8.76 11.34
C LYS A 108 0.69 8.73 9.84
N SER A 109 1.68 9.12 9.05
CA SER A 109 1.64 8.98 7.60
C SER A 109 1.63 7.49 7.21
N PRO A 110 0.84 7.08 6.21
CA PRO A 110 0.99 5.78 5.56
C PRO A 110 2.39 5.57 4.97
N ASP A 111 2.70 4.36 4.57
CA ASP A 111 3.88 4.02 3.77
C ASP A 111 3.48 3.75 2.32
N LEU A 112 2.26 3.24 2.13
CA LEU A 112 1.65 2.92 0.85
C LEU A 112 0.25 3.53 0.76
N TYR A 113 -0.12 4.05 -0.41
CA TYR A 113 -1.50 4.34 -0.77
C TYR A 113 -1.93 3.47 -1.95
N VAL A 114 -3.15 2.94 -1.87
CA VAL A 114 -3.78 2.20 -2.97
C VAL A 114 -5.17 2.78 -3.19
N ILE A 115 -5.41 3.33 -4.37
CA ILE A 115 -6.65 4.05 -4.69
C ILE A 115 -7.32 3.36 -5.87
N GLY A 116 -8.51 2.81 -5.65
CA GLY A 116 -9.33 2.20 -6.68
C GLY A 116 -10.56 3.05 -6.98
N LEU A 117 -10.71 3.51 -8.21
CA LEU A 117 -11.89 4.24 -8.65
C LEU A 117 -12.70 3.42 -9.64
N GLN A 118 -14.01 3.67 -9.66
CA GLN A 118 -14.95 3.12 -10.64
C GLN A 118 -15.76 4.25 -11.28
N GLU A 119 -16.24 4.03 -12.51
CA GLU A 119 -16.93 5.05 -13.31
C GLU A 119 -16.14 6.35 -13.49
N VAL A 120 -14.80 6.31 -13.51
CA VAL A 120 -14.02 7.47 -13.97
C VAL A 120 -14.41 7.78 -15.41
N TYR A 121 -14.58 9.06 -15.74
CA TYR A 121 -14.98 9.46 -17.10
C TYR A 121 -13.98 8.93 -18.14
N SER A 122 -14.47 8.21 -19.15
CA SER A 122 -13.65 7.52 -20.16
C SER A 122 -14.18 7.73 -21.60
N GLY A 123 -14.51 8.97 -21.96
CA GLY A 123 -14.95 9.29 -23.32
C GLY A 123 -13.88 9.02 -24.40
N PRO A 124 -14.24 8.72 -25.67
CA PRO A 124 -13.30 8.23 -26.70
C PRO A 124 -12.10 9.15 -26.96
N LEU A 125 -12.32 10.47 -26.95
CA LEU A 125 -11.26 11.47 -27.14
C LEU A 125 -10.35 11.61 -25.90
N ARG A 126 -10.87 11.32 -24.70
CA ARG A 126 -10.13 11.44 -23.43
C ARG A 126 -9.21 10.24 -23.19
N ILE A 127 -9.55 9.03 -23.67
CA ILE A 127 -8.69 7.83 -23.52
C ILE A 127 -7.31 8.04 -24.14
N VAL A 128 -7.23 8.63 -25.34
CA VAL A 128 -5.94 8.89 -26.00
C VAL A 128 -5.13 9.94 -25.23
N SER A 129 -5.80 10.96 -24.70
CA SER A 129 -5.17 11.99 -23.86
C SER A 129 -4.71 11.42 -22.52
N ASP A 130 -5.50 10.59 -21.85
CA ASP A 130 -5.19 10.00 -20.54
C ASP A 130 -3.98 9.06 -20.62
N ILE A 131 -3.77 8.39 -21.75
CA ILE A 131 -2.56 7.58 -22.00
C ILE A 131 -1.30 8.45 -22.08
N VAL A 132 -1.44 9.70 -22.53
CA VAL A 132 -0.31 10.63 -22.75
C VAL A 132 -0.08 11.57 -21.55
N PHE A 133 -1.13 11.95 -20.82
CA PHE A 133 -1.08 13.03 -19.82
C PHE A 133 -1.59 12.65 -18.43
N ASP A 134 -1.86 11.37 -18.17
CA ASP A 134 -2.60 10.88 -17.01
C ASP A 134 -4.00 11.51 -16.87
N ASP A 135 -4.94 10.77 -16.31
CA ASP A 135 -6.29 11.29 -16.10
C ASP A 135 -6.34 12.29 -14.91
N PRO A 136 -7.31 13.22 -14.85
CA PRO A 136 -7.34 14.26 -13.82
C PRO A 136 -7.37 13.74 -12.37
N TRP A 137 -7.95 12.57 -12.13
CA TRP A 137 -7.90 11.94 -10.81
C TRP A 137 -6.48 11.55 -10.44
N SER A 138 -5.74 10.93 -11.37
CA SER A 138 -4.32 10.61 -11.17
C SER A 138 -3.50 11.87 -10.88
N GLN A 139 -3.72 12.94 -11.63
CA GLN A 139 -3.04 14.23 -11.44
C GLN A 139 -3.33 14.86 -10.07
N LEU A 140 -4.57 14.85 -9.60
CA LEU A 140 -4.92 15.34 -8.27
C LEU A 140 -4.19 14.56 -7.17
N PHE A 141 -4.21 13.23 -7.23
CA PHE A 141 -3.54 12.42 -6.21
C PHE A 141 -2.02 12.59 -6.26
N MET A 142 -1.42 12.65 -7.45
CA MET A 142 0.01 12.90 -7.65
C MET A 142 0.43 14.25 -7.06
N SER A 143 -0.24 15.34 -7.43
CA SER A 143 0.06 16.69 -6.93
C SER A 143 -0.17 16.84 -5.42
N THR A 144 -1.13 16.10 -4.85
CA THR A 144 -1.38 16.10 -3.40
C THR A 144 -0.33 15.32 -2.61
N LEU A 145 0.14 14.19 -3.15
CA LEU A 145 1.00 13.24 -2.45
C LEU A 145 2.50 13.50 -2.67
N ALA A 146 2.91 14.04 -3.83
CA ALA A 146 4.32 14.30 -4.14
C ALA A 146 5.03 15.24 -3.15
N PRO A 147 4.42 16.35 -2.66
CA PRO A 147 5.02 17.20 -1.62
C PRO A 147 5.29 16.49 -0.29
N ARG A 148 4.77 15.26 -0.11
CA ARG A 148 4.94 14.41 1.07
C ARG A 148 5.86 13.21 0.80
N ASN A 149 6.67 13.28 -0.27
CA ASN A 149 7.62 12.26 -0.71
C ASN A 149 6.99 10.92 -1.10
N TYR A 150 5.80 10.96 -1.71
CA TYR A 150 5.20 9.79 -2.33
C TYR A 150 5.30 9.87 -3.84
N VAL A 151 5.46 8.71 -4.45
CA VAL A 151 5.56 8.55 -5.90
C VAL A 151 4.48 7.58 -6.36
N LYS A 152 3.81 7.89 -7.48
CA LYS A 152 2.99 6.93 -8.23
C LYS A 152 3.92 5.90 -8.87
N VAL A 153 3.96 4.72 -8.26
CA VAL A 153 4.84 3.62 -8.68
C VAL A 153 4.23 2.79 -9.79
N SER A 154 2.90 2.60 -9.77
CA SER A 154 2.20 1.86 -10.82
C SER A 154 0.74 2.29 -10.92
N SER A 155 0.13 2.07 -12.08
CA SER A 155 -1.29 2.29 -12.31
C SER A 155 -1.85 1.30 -13.31
N MET A 156 -3.17 1.07 -13.25
CA MET A 156 -3.89 0.30 -14.25
C MET A 156 -5.26 0.90 -14.49
N ARG A 157 -5.64 1.02 -15.77
CA ARG A 157 -6.93 1.57 -16.18
C ARG A 157 -7.62 0.63 -17.16
N MET A 158 -8.92 0.42 -16.95
CA MET A 158 -9.80 -0.30 -17.87
C MET A 158 -11.13 0.47 -17.99
N GLN A 159 -11.27 1.26 -19.06
CA GLN A 159 -12.40 2.19 -19.22
C GLN A 159 -12.52 3.09 -17.96
N GLY A 160 -13.65 3.06 -17.25
CA GLY A 160 -13.84 3.82 -16.01
C GLY A 160 -13.31 3.16 -14.74
N LEU A 161 -12.66 2.00 -14.81
CA LEU A 161 -11.93 1.41 -13.68
C LEU A 161 -10.50 1.96 -13.65
N LEU A 162 -10.07 2.50 -12.52
CA LEU A 162 -8.71 3.00 -12.31
C LEU A 162 -8.16 2.44 -11.01
N LEU A 163 -6.91 2.00 -11.02
CA LEU A 163 -6.18 1.57 -9.84
C LEU A 163 -4.83 2.28 -9.82
N LEU A 164 -4.54 2.97 -8.73
CA LEU A 164 -3.30 3.70 -8.51
C LEU A 164 -2.58 3.13 -7.29
N PHE A 165 -1.28 2.93 -7.42
CA PHE A 165 -0.41 2.48 -6.35
C PHE A 165 0.70 3.50 -6.11
N PHE A 166 0.69 4.10 -4.92
CA PHE A 166 1.70 5.04 -4.46
C PHE A 166 2.51 4.48 -3.30
N SER A 167 3.77 4.87 -3.23
CA SER A 167 4.66 4.52 -2.13
C SER A 167 5.49 5.71 -1.71
N LYS A 168 5.85 5.78 -0.43
CA LYS A 168 6.94 6.67 -0.02
C LYS A 168 8.21 6.34 -0.79
N LEU A 169 8.98 7.37 -1.14
CA LEU A 169 10.19 7.24 -1.95
C LEU A 169 11.20 6.22 -1.38
N GLU A 170 11.35 6.15 -0.05
CA GLU A 170 12.28 5.24 0.65
C GLU A 170 11.98 3.74 0.42
N HIS A 171 10.77 3.42 -0.02
CA HIS A 171 10.31 2.05 -0.25
C HIS A 171 10.44 1.63 -1.72
N VAL A 172 10.53 2.58 -2.65
CA VAL A 172 10.50 2.34 -4.10
C VAL A 172 11.54 1.31 -4.56
N PRO A 173 12.82 1.34 -4.14
CA PRO A 173 13.83 0.34 -4.55
C PRO A 173 13.55 -1.10 -4.09
N PHE A 174 12.56 -1.26 -3.20
CA PHE A 174 12.16 -2.52 -2.60
C PHE A 174 10.79 -3.00 -3.07
N ILE A 175 10.19 -2.29 -4.03
CA ILE A 175 9.00 -2.68 -4.76
C ILE A 175 9.45 -3.19 -6.13
N ARG A 176 9.34 -4.51 -6.35
CA ARG A 176 9.91 -5.20 -7.51
C ARG A 176 8.90 -6.08 -8.20
N ASP A 177 9.23 -6.56 -9.41
CA ASP A 177 8.39 -7.50 -10.17
C ASP A 177 6.95 -6.97 -10.32
N ILE A 178 6.85 -5.71 -10.73
CA ILE A 178 5.57 -5.02 -10.84
C ILE A 178 4.92 -5.44 -12.14
N GLN A 179 3.71 -5.98 -12.06
CA GLN A 179 2.88 -6.19 -13.23
C GLN A 179 1.48 -5.68 -12.94
N ALA A 180 0.83 -5.18 -13.98
CA ALA A 180 -0.52 -4.69 -13.87
C ALA A 180 -1.30 -5.21 -15.07
N THR A 181 -2.54 -5.64 -14.84
CA THR A 181 -3.39 -6.19 -15.90
C THR A 181 -4.87 -6.07 -15.53
N TYR A 182 -5.76 -6.50 -16.41
CA TYR A 182 -7.20 -6.38 -16.20
C TYR A 182 -7.98 -7.54 -16.86
N THR A 183 -9.19 -7.78 -16.37
CA THR A 183 -10.17 -8.70 -16.95
C THR A 183 -11.51 -7.98 -17.14
N ARG A 184 -12.11 -8.09 -18.34
CA ARG A 184 -13.44 -7.54 -18.66
C ARG A 184 -14.52 -8.58 -18.40
N THR A 185 -15.59 -8.18 -17.71
CA THR A 185 -16.78 -9.04 -17.45
C THR A 185 -18.09 -8.46 -18.00
N GLY A 186 -18.03 -7.33 -18.73
CA GLY A 186 -19.18 -6.72 -19.39
C GLY A 186 -19.86 -7.60 -20.44
N ILE A 187 -20.80 -7.05 -21.21
CA ILE A 187 -21.59 -7.75 -22.23
C ILE A 187 -20.67 -8.62 -23.13
N PHE A 188 -20.85 -9.94 -23.04
CA PHE A 188 -20.08 -11.00 -23.71
C PHE A 188 -18.56 -11.01 -23.45
N GLY A 189 -18.03 -10.33 -22.43
CA GLY A 189 -16.58 -10.24 -22.15
C GLY A 189 -15.80 -9.32 -23.11
N TYR A 190 -16.44 -8.81 -24.18
CA TYR A 190 -15.81 -7.97 -25.20
C TYR A 190 -16.14 -6.47 -25.04
N TRP A 191 -17.27 -6.15 -24.39
CA TRP A 191 -17.76 -4.77 -24.31
C TRP A 191 -18.41 -4.47 -22.95
N GLY A 192 -17.80 -3.59 -22.14
CA GLY A 192 -18.46 -3.04 -20.96
C GLY A 192 -17.50 -2.50 -19.90
N ASN A 193 -18.06 -1.69 -19.00
CA ASN A 193 -17.38 -0.99 -17.91
C ASN A 193 -17.30 -1.81 -16.60
N LYS A 194 -17.40 -3.15 -16.72
CA LYS A 194 -17.40 -4.10 -15.60
C LYS A 194 -16.24 -5.06 -15.73
N GLY A 195 -15.69 -5.46 -14.59
CA GLY A 195 -14.52 -6.32 -14.52
C GLY A 195 -13.63 -6.00 -13.34
N GLY A 196 -12.36 -6.35 -13.47
CA GLY A 196 -11.32 -6.09 -12.47
C GLY A 196 -10.04 -5.57 -13.10
N VAL A 197 -9.39 -4.63 -12.42
CA VAL A 197 -8.01 -4.21 -12.71
C VAL A 197 -7.14 -4.60 -11.52
N SER A 198 -5.92 -5.06 -11.79
CA SER A 198 -4.98 -5.43 -10.74
C SER A 198 -3.60 -4.83 -10.92
N ILE A 199 -2.95 -4.61 -9.78
CA ILE A 199 -1.52 -4.36 -9.68
C ILE A 199 -0.96 -5.41 -8.72
N ARG A 200 0.07 -6.11 -9.17
CA ARG A 200 0.81 -7.08 -8.38
C ARG A 200 2.28 -6.67 -8.29
N LEU A 201 2.90 -6.98 -7.16
CA LEU A 201 4.26 -6.59 -6.86
C LEU A 201 4.87 -7.44 -5.74
N SER A 202 6.19 -7.47 -5.70
CA SER A 202 6.99 -7.90 -4.57
C SER A 202 7.31 -6.68 -3.70
N PHE A 203 6.86 -6.66 -2.45
CA PHE A 203 7.23 -5.63 -1.48
C PHE A 203 8.12 -6.23 -0.40
N TYR A 204 9.39 -5.82 -0.37
CA TYR A 204 10.38 -6.43 0.52
C TYR A 204 10.42 -7.97 0.43
N GLY A 205 10.08 -8.52 -0.74
CA GLY A 205 10.05 -9.95 -1.06
C GLY A 205 8.67 -10.61 -0.96
N HIS A 206 7.73 -9.97 -0.26
CA HIS A 206 6.37 -10.47 -0.10
C HIS A 206 5.52 -10.17 -1.32
N MET A 207 4.91 -11.19 -1.93
CA MET A 207 4.05 -11.00 -3.09
C MET A 207 2.66 -10.50 -2.69
N LEU A 208 2.34 -9.28 -3.13
CA LEU A 208 1.06 -8.62 -2.91
C LEU A 208 0.31 -8.47 -4.22
N CYS A 209 -1.02 -8.51 -4.15
CA CYS A 209 -1.90 -8.16 -5.26
C CYS A 209 -3.06 -7.29 -4.77
N PHE A 210 -3.37 -6.25 -5.54
CA PHE A 210 -4.47 -5.33 -5.30
C PHE A 210 -5.44 -5.45 -6.46
N LEU A 211 -6.65 -5.92 -6.20
CA LEU A 211 -7.69 -6.12 -7.21
C LEU A 211 -8.85 -5.15 -6.97
N ASN A 212 -8.96 -4.14 -7.83
CA ASN A 212 -10.09 -3.21 -7.86
C ASN A 212 -11.13 -3.70 -8.88
N CYS A 213 -12.38 -3.92 -8.44
CA CYS A 213 -13.46 -4.43 -9.26
C CYS A 213 -14.64 -3.45 -9.39
N HIS A 214 -15.35 -3.57 -10.50
CA HIS A 214 -16.70 -3.02 -10.66
C HIS A 214 -17.59 -4.15 -11.18
N LEU A 215 -18.41 -4.71 -10.29
CA LEU A 215 -19.20 -5.92 -10.57
C LEU A 215 -20.64 -5.63 -10.99
N ALA A 216 -21.36 -6.65 -11.46
CA ALA A 216 -22.74 -6.56 -11.94
C ALA A 216 -23.67 -5.82 -10.96
N ALA A 217 -24.27 -4.73 -11.46
CA ALA A 217 -25.18 -3.89 -10.69
C ALA A 217 -26.56 -4.53 -10.51
N HIS A 218 -27.37 -3.96 -9.60
CA HIS A 218 -28.74 -4.36 -9.24
C HIS A 218 -28.88 -5.54 -8.26
N MET A 219 -30.04 -5.54 -7.57
CA MET A 219 -30.37 -6.41 -6.43
C MET A 219 -30.32 -7.90 -6.74
N LYS A 220 -30.79 -8.32 -7.93
CA LYS A 220 -31.00 -9.73 -8.26
C LYS A 220 -29.74 -10.49 -8.65
N TYR A 221 -28.61 -9.80 -8.85
CA TYR A 221 -27.40 -10.36 -9.45
C TYR A 221 -26.34 -10.79 -8.42
N ALA A 222 -26.77 -11.28 -7.25
CA ALA A 222 -25.82 -11.60 -6.18
C ALA A 222 -24.92 -12.79 -6.51
N SER A 223 -25.48 -13.83 -7.13
CA SER A 223 -24.72 -15.00 -7.60
C SER A 223 -23.81 -14.64 -8.77
N GLU A 224 -24.32 -13.87 -9.73
CA GLU A 224 -23.56 -13.44 -10.90
C GLU A 224 -22.33 -12.62 -10.53
N ARG A 225 -22.40 -11.82 -9.46
CA ARG A 225 -21.22 -11.11 -8.93
C ARG A 225 -20.16 -12.04 -8.35
N VAL A 226 -20.58 -13.16 -7.76
CA VAL A 226 -19.63 -14.19 -7.30
C VAL A 226 -19.01 -14.87 -8.51
N ASP A 227 -19.82 -15.26 -9.50
CA ASP A 227 -19.33 -15.86 -10.76
C ASP A 227 -18.33 -14.93 -11.47
N GLU A 228 -18.61 -13.63 -11.54
CA GLU A 228 -17.70 -12.62 -12.09
C GLU A 228 -16.38 -12.53 -11.30
N PHE A 229 -16.46 -12.54 -9.96
CA PHE A 229 -15.27 -12.50 -9.11
C PHE A 229 -14.41 -13.75 -9.30
N GLU A 230 -15.01 -14.95 -9.28
CA GLU A 230 -14.30 -16.21 -9.50
C GLU A 230 -13.68 -16.25 -10.90
N TYR A 231 -14.42 -15.79 -11.91
CA TYR A 231 -13.89 -15.67 -13.27
C TYR A 231 -12.65 -14.78 -13.34
N ILE A 232 -12.68 -13.59 -12.70
CA ILE A 232 -11.52 -12.68 -12.65
C ILE A 232 -10.35 -13.36 -11.93
N MET A 233 -10.59 -13.99 -10.78
CA MET A 233 -9.58 -14.70 -9.99
C MET A 233 -8.88 -15.81 -10.78
N ASN A 234 -9.63 -16.53 -11.61
CA ASN A 234 -9.13 -17.69 -12.36
C ASN A 234 -8.51 -17.35 -13.71
N THR A 235 -8.97 -16.29 -14.38
CA THR A 235 -8.55 -15.97 -15.75
C THR A 235 -7.45 -14.93 -15.83
N GLN A 236 -7.32 -14.06 -14.82
CA GLN A 236 -6.31 -13.02 -14.84
C GLN A 236 -4.95 -13.60 -14.40
N THR A 237 -4.03 -13.67 -15.34
CA THR A 237 -2.68 -14.21 -15.14
C THR A 237 -1.60 -13.15 -15.35
N PHE A 238 -0.43 -13.42 -14.79
CA PHE A 238 0.77 -12.59 -14.88
C PHE A 238 1.90 -13.41 -15.52
N ASP A 239 2.74 -12.76 -16.30
CA ASP A 239 3.90 -13.41 -16.93
C ASP A 239 5.06 -13.47 -15.94
N CYS A 240 4.95 -14.36 -14.96
CA CYS A 240 5.98 -14.55 -13.94
C CYS A 240 6.02 -15.98 -13.42
N LYS A 241 7.14 -16.34 -12.79
CA LYS A 241 7.30 -17.65 -12.11
C LYS A 241 6.72 -17.66 -10.70
N LYS A 242 6.78 -16.52 -9.98
CA LYS A 242 6.36 -16.41 -8.57
C LYS A 242 5.00 -15.70 -8.50
N ALA A 243 3.97 -16.46 -8.14
CA ALA A 243 2.58 -16.03 -8.08
C ALA A 243 1.97 -15.60 -9.45
N PRO A 244 1.90 -16.52 -10.43
CA PRO A 244 1.36 -16.24 -11.77
C PRO A 244 -0.16 -15.96 -11.79
N GLN A 245 -0.92 -16.37 -10.78
CA GLN A 245 -2.36 -16.07 -10.66
C GLN A 245 -2.65 -15.17 -9.47
N ILE A 246 -3.80 -14.49 -9.47
CA ILE A 246 -4.22 -13.63 -8.34
C ILE A 246 -4.22 -14.43 -7.02
N VAL A 247 -4.79 -15.63 -7.02
CA VAL A 247 -4.91 -16.51 -5.84
C VAL A 247 -3.57 -16.94 -5.25
N ASP A 248 -2.50 -16.94 -6.07
CA ASP A 248 -1.17 -17.33 -5.62
C ASP A 248 -0.47 -16.27 -4.78
N HIS A 249 -1.00 -15.04 -4.70
CA HIS A 249 -0.35 -13.96 -3.97
C HIS A 249 -0.44 -14.21 -2.46
N ARG A 250 0.58 -13.77 -1.71
CA ARG A 250 0.65 -14.01 -0.27
C ARG A 250 -0.38 -13.17 0.46
N LEU A 251 -0.49 -11.91 0.08
CA LEU A 251 -1.51 -11.00 0.58
C LEU A 251 -2.25 -10.39 -0.62
N LEU A 252 -3.55 -10.63 -0.68
CA LEU A 252 -4.44 -10.18 -1.72
C LEU A 252 -5.46 -9.22 -1.13
N PHE A 253 -5.66 -8.07 -1.75
CA PHE A 253 -6.80 -7.20 -1.47
C PHE A 253 -7.80 -7.27 -2.62
N TRP A 254 -9.07 -7.43 -2.28
CA TRP A 254 -10.19 -7.36 -3.23
C TRP A 254 -11.14 -6.27 -2.78
N PHE A 255 -11.30 -5.26 -3.62
CA PHE A 255 -12.02 -4.05 -3.27
C PHE A 255 -12.65 -3.41 -4.50
N GLY A 256 -13.49 -2.40 -4.31
CA GLY A 256 -14.16 -1.70 -5.40
C GLY A 256 -15.64 -1.45 -5.15
N ASP A 257 -16.36 -1.06 -6.21
CA ASP A 257 -17.82 -1.14 -6.26
C ASP A 257 -18.22 -2.58 -6.58
N LEU A 258 -18.24 -3.38 -5.51
CA LEU A 258 -18.64 -4.78 -5.58
C LEU A 258 -20.16 -4.93 -5.74
N ASN A 259 -20.94 -3.85 -5.70
CA ASN A 259 -22.36 -3.82 -6.05
C ASN A 259 -23.30 -4.76 -5.26
N PHE A 260 -22.84 -5.41 -4.18
CA PHE A 260 -23.69 -6.18 -3.28
C PHE A 260 -24.69 -5.27 -2.56
N ARG A 261 -25.91 -5.78 -2.34
CA ARG A 261 -27.03 -5.01 -1.79
C ARG A 261 -27.50 -5.60 -0.47
N ILE A 262 -28.34 -4.86 0.23
CA ILE A 262 -29.04 -5.37 1.42
C ILE A 262 -30.32 -6.06 0.92
N GLU A 263 -30.53 -7.33 1.24
CA GLU A 263 -31.75 -8.09 0.92
C GLU A 263 -32.86 -7.85 1.97
N ASP A 264 -34.09 -8.27 1.67
CA ASP A 264 -35.19 -8.61 2.60
C ASP A 264 -35.74 -7.55 3.58
N HIS A 265 -35.07 -6.42 3.76
CA HIS A 265 -35.58 -5.29 4.52
C HIS A 265 -36.27 -4.26 3.63
N GLY A 266 -37.47 -3.83 4.03
CA GLY A 266 -38.15 -2.69 3.42
C GLY A 266 -37.36 -1.39 3.63
N MET A 267 -37.56 -0.42 2.72
CA MET A 267 -36.88 0.88 2.73
C MET A 267 -36.96 1.59 4.10
N HIS A 268 -38.12 1.52 4.78
CA HIS A 268 -38.34 2.14 6.08
C HIS A 268 -37.47 1.55 7.19
N PHE A 269 -37.30 0.23 7.21
CA PHE A 269 -36.47 -0.44 8.21
C PHE A 269 -34.99 -0.07 8.03
N VAL A 270 -34.50 -0.11 6.79
CA VAL A 270 -33.12 0.31 6.47
C VAL A 270 -32.87 1.74 6.91
N ARG A 271 -33.77 2.68 6.57
CA ARG A 271 -33.68 4.07 7.02
C ARG A 271 -33.71 4.23 8.53
N SER A 272 -34.56 3.48 9.23
CA SER A 272 -34.59 3.51 10.69
C SER A 272 -33.27 3.01 11.29
N CYS A 273 -32.63 2.01 10.69
CA CYS A 273 -31.34 1.52 11.17
C CYS A 273 -30.23 2.56 10.91
N ILE A 274 -30.27 3.23 9.75
CA ILE A 274 -29.33 4.30 9.41
C ILE A 274 -29.45 5.46 10.41
N ASN A 275 -30.66 5.97 10.62
CA ASN A 275 -30.91 7.12 11.50
C ASN A 275 -30.61 6.84 12.99
N LYS A 276 -30.62 5.58 13.41
CA LYS A 276 -30.32 5.15 14.78
C LYS A 276 -28.91 4.58 14.93
N GLU A 277 -28.13 4.57 13.84
CA GLU A 277 -26.78 3.98 13.79
C GLU A 277 -26.74 2.49 14.23
N THR A 278 -27.84 1.76 14.03
CA THR A 278 -27.95 0.32 14.35
C THR A 278 -27.65 -0.54 13.12
N TYR A 279 -26.48 -0.33 12.49
CA TYR A 279 -26.11 -0.97 11.22
C TYR A 279 -25.99 -2.50 11.34
N ASN A 280 -25.58 -2.99 12.51
CA ASN A 280 -25.44 -4.42 12.81
C ASN A 280 -26.71 -5.24 12.56
N LEU A 281 -27.89 -4.63 12.65
CA LEU A 281 -29.17 -5.27 12.34
C LEU A 281 -29.32 -5.60 10.85
N LEU A 282 -28.57 -4.92 9.97
CA LEU A 282 -28.61 -5.08 8.52
C LEU A 282 -27.60 -6.12 8.01
N TRP A 283 -26.54 -6.42 8.77
CA TRP A 283 -25.44 -7.29 8.31
C TRP A 283 -25.91 -8.69 7.88
N SER A 284 -26.88 -9.26 8.61
CA SER A 284 -27.41 -10.60 8.28
C SER A 284 -28.10 -10.67 6.92
N LYS A 285 -28.47 -9.51 6.37
CA LYS A 285 -29.11 -9.35 5.06
C LYS A 285 -28.21 -8.66 4.04
N ASP A 286 -26.98 -8.30 4.37
CA ASP A 286 -26.00 -7.86 3.37
C ASP A 286 -25.63 -9.04 2.47
N GLN A 287 -25.84 -8.90 1.16
CA GLN A 287 -25.64 -10.00 0.22
C GLN A 287 -24.21 -10.52 0.22
N LEU A 288 -23.18 -9.67 0.36
CA LEU A 288 -21.81 -10.16 0.44
C LEU A 288 -21.59 -11.01 1.70
N THR A 289 -22.07 -10.53 2.85
CA THR A 289 -22.04 -11.29 4.12
C THR A 289 -22.80 -12.62 4.00
N MET A 290 -23.91 -12.67 3.26
CA MET A 290 -24.67 -13.89 3.01
C MET A 290 -23.92 -14.85 2.08
N MET A 291 -23.31 -14.35 1.00
CA MET A 291 -22.55 -15.17 0.05
C MET A 291 -21.28 -15.72 0.71
N LYS A 292 -20.58 -14.95 1.56
CA LYS A 292 -19.45 -15.43 2.36
C LYS A 292 -19.78 -16.66 3.21
N LYS A 293 -21.04 -16.87 3.62
CA LYS A 293 -21.44 -18.08 4.37
C LYS A 293 -21.60 -19.31 3.50
N LYS A 294 -21.79 -19.13 2.19
CA LYS A 294 -22.11 -20.20 1.23
C LYS A 294 -20.93 -20.56 0.33
N GLU A 295 -20.19 -19.55 -0.11
CA GLU A 295 -19.15 -19.68 -1.13
C GLU A 295 -17.76 -19.83 -0.49
N GLN A 296 -17.09 -20.93 -0.78
CA GLN A 296 -15.81 -21.29 -0.16
C GLN A 296 -14.72 -20.26 -0.46
N MET A 297 -14.61 -19.77 -1.70
CA MET A 297 -13.59 -18.78 -2.07
C MET A 297 -13.75 -17.48 -1.27
N LEU A 298 -14.99 -17.08 -0.99
CA LEU A 298 -15.27 -15.85 -0.23
C LEU A 298 -14.99 -16.01 1.28
N GLN A 299 -14.99 -17.24 1.81
CA GLN A 299 -14.66 -17.51 3.22
C GLN A 299 -13.18 -17.25 3.55
N GLU A 300 -12.31 -17.30 2.54
CA GLU A 300 -10.88 -17.01 2.72
C GLU A 300 -10.57 -15.51 2.84
N PHE A 301 -11.55 -14.64 2.58
CA PHE A 301 -11.39 -13.20 2.70
C PHE A 301 -11.92 -12.71 4.04
N ASP A 302 -11.11 -11.90 4.72
CA ASP A 302 -11.51 -11.11 5.87
C ASP A 302 -12.07 -9.75 5.42
N GLU A 303 -12.98 -9.22 6.24
CA GLU A 303 -13.51 -7.86 6.10
C GLU A 303 -13.82 -7.30 7.50
N GLY A 304 -13.53 -6.02 7.73
CA GLY A 304 -13.93 -5.34 8.97
C GLY A 304 -15.45 -5.18 9.11
N PRO A 305 -15.93 -4.87 10.31
CA PRO A 305 -17.35 -4.60 10.53
C PRO A 305 -17.81 -3.36 9.75
N LEU A 306 -19.01 -3.42 9.19
CA LEU A 306 -19.65 -2.30 8.49
C LEU A 306 -20.31 -1.35 9.51
N ASP A 307 -19.48 -0.69 10.31
CA ASP A 307 -19.87 0.26 11.37
C ASP A 307 -20.07 1.70 10.84
N PHE A 308 -20.34 1.85 9.54
CA PHE A 308 -20.57 3.12 8.86
C PHE A 308 -21.82 3.05 7.98
N GLN A 309 -22.40 4.19 7.62
CA GLN A 309 -23.64 4.21 6.82
C GLN A 309 -23.44 3.57 5.43
N PRO A 310 -24.48 2.96 4.84
CA PRO A 310 -24.44 2.46 3.47
C PRO A 310 -23.96 3.53 2.47
N THR A 311 -23.05 3.17 1.57
CA THR A 311 -22.33 4.14 0.71
C THR A 311 -23.08 4.51 -0.56
N TYR A 312 -24.20 3.83 -0.85
CA TYR A 312 -25.03 4.01 -2.04
C TYR A 312 -26.51 3.93 -1.67
N LYS A 313 -27.47 4.59 -2.33
CA LYS A 313 -27.36 5.59 -3.40
C LYS A 313 -27.77 6.95 -2.87
N PHE A 314 -26.93 7.95 -3.05
CA PHE A 314 -27.20 9.33 -2.69
C PHE A 314 -27.74 10.12 -3.89
N ASP A 315 -28.44 11.22 -3.60
CA ASP A 315 -28.61 12.28 -4.60
C ASP A 315 -27.29 13.03 -4.77
N LEU A 316 -26.97 13.47 -5.99
CA LEU A 316 -25.75 14.23 -6.25
C LEU A 316 -25.72 15.53 -5.43
N ASN A 317 -24.55 15.89 -4.94
CA ASN A 317 -24.30 17.07 -4.11
C ASN A 317 -25.18 17.12 -2.85
N SER A 318 -25.48 15.94 -2.28
CA SER A 318 -26.37 15.80 -1.13
C SER A 318 -26.00 14.60 -0.25
N ASP A 319 -26.39 14.67 1.03
CA ASP A 319 -26.33 13.56 1.98
C ASP A 319 -27.68 12.81 2.06
N THR A 320 -28.61 13.13 1.17
CA THR A 320 -29.92 12.48 1.11
C THR A 320 -29.85 11.23 0.24
N TYR A 321 -30.27 10.09 0.80
CA TYR A 321 -30.46 8.87 0.03
C TYR A 321 -31.62 8.98 -0.96
N ASP A 322 -31.30 8.84 -2.25
CA ASP A 322 -32.15 8.79 -3.44
C ASP A 322 -33.55 9.36 -3.21
N SER A 323 -33.78 10.65 -3.44
CA SER A 323 -35.08 11.29 -3.18
C SER A 323 -36.12 11.02 -4.27
N ARG A 324 -35.75 10.36 -5.38
CA ARG A 324 -36.62 10.19 -6.55
C ARG A 324 -37.99 9.59 -6.17
N LEU A 325 -39.04 10.30 -6.57
CA LEU A 325 -40.42 9.88 -6.44
C LEU A 325 -40.81 8.94 -7.60
N TYR A 326 -41.79 8.08 -7.36
CA TYR A 326 -42.30 7.05 -8.28
C TYR A 326 -42.94 7.59 -9.58
N LYS A 327 -42.82 8.87 -9.92
CA LYS A 327 -43.42 9.47 -11.11
C LYS A 327 -42.50 10.51 -11.74
N THR A 328 -41.99 10.20 -12.93
CA THR A 328 -41.54 11.24 -13.88
C THR A 328 -42.73 11.61 -14.78
N TRP A 329 -42.79 12.87 -15.22
CA TRP A 329 -43.88 13.40 -16.07
C TRP A 329 -44.01 12.70 -17.43
N PHE A 330 -42.98 11.94 -17.84
CA PHE A 330 -42.91 11.18 -19.09
C PHE A 330 -43.13 9.66 -18.94
N GLY A 331 -43.60 9.17 -17.79
CA GLY A 331 -43.98 7.75 -17.64
C GLY A 331 -42.83 6.76 -17.48
N PHE A 332 -41.58 7.20 -17.36
CA PHE A 332 -40.46 6.33 -16.98
C PHE A 332 -40.44 6.16 -15.46
N ASN A 333 -40.88 4.99 -14.97
CA ASN A 333 -40.84 4.63 -13.55
C ASN A 333 -39.40 4.31 -13.12
N GLY A 334 -38.66 5.30 -12.63
CA GLY A 334 -37.44 5.06 -11.86
C GLY A 334 -37.78 4.49 -10.49
N LYS A 335 -37.43 3.23 -10.22
CA LYS A 335 -37.55 2.67 -8.86
C LYS A 335 -36.48 3.28 -7.96
N LYS A 336 -36.92 3.87 -6.84
CA LYS A 336 -36.06 4.32 -5.74
C LYS A 336 -35.11 3.20 -5.31
N ARG A 337 -33.81 3.48 -5.28
CA ARG A 337 -32.79 2.49 -4.86
C ARG A 337 -32.70 2.48 -3.35
N LYS A 338 -32.67 1.26 -2.79
CA LYS A 338 -32.49 1.05 -1.35
C LYS A 338 -31.03 1.30 -0.98
N PRO A 339 -30.74 1.93 0.17
CA PRO A 339 -29.37 2.07 0.64
C PRO A 339 -28.64 0.72 0.73
N ALA A 340 -27.36 0.68 0.36
CA ALA A 340 -26.51 -0.52 0.34
C ALA A 340 -25.02 -0.19 0.52
N TRP A 341 -24.27 -1.13 1.10
CA TRP A 341 -22.80 -1.12 1.10
C TRP A 341 -22.30 -1.79 -0.17
N THR A 342 -22.25 -1.03 -1.24
CA THR A 342 -21.76 -1.46 -2.55
C THR A 342 -20.24 -1.43 -2.64
N ASP A 343 -19.63 -0.48 -1.93
CA ASP A 343 -18.20 -0.16 -1.96
C ASP A 343 -17.51 -0.86 -0.78
N ARG A 344 -16.55 -1.75 -1.04
CA ARG A 344 -16.02 -2.69 -0.04
C ARG A 344 -14.50 -2.86 -0.15
N ILE A 345 -13.84 -3.19 0.95
CA ILE A 345 -12.41 -3.54 1.01
C ILE A 345 -12.23 -4.83 1.82
N LEU A 346 -11.84 -5.90 1.14
CA LEU A 346 -11.56 -7.21 1.73
C LEU A 346 -10.11 -7.59 1.51
N TRP A 347 -9.58 -8.48 2.35
CA TRP A 347 -8.23 -9.01 2.18
C TRP A 347 -8.17 -10.51 2.46
N ARG A 348 -7.21 -11.18 1.83
CA ARG A 348 -6.89 -12.59 2.05
C ARG A 348 -5.39 -12.70 2.29
N LEU A 349 -5.02 -13.19 3.47
CA LEU A 349 -3.67 -13.65 3.74
C LEU A 349 -3.64 -15.15 3.46
N ARG A 350 -2.74 -15.61 2.59
CA ARG A 350 -2.66 -17.02 2.21
C ARG A 350 -2.65 -17.90 3.49
N PRO A 351 -3.54 -18.90 3.59
CA PRO A 351 -3.60 -19.75 4.77
C PRO A 351 -2.28 -20.48 5.02
N LYS A 352 -1.90 -20.62 6.28
CA LYS A 352 -0.86 -21.58 6.66
C LYS A 352 -1.45 -22.97 6.51
N VAL A 353 -0.91 -23.77 5.59
CA VAL A 353 -1.26 -25.19 5.53
C VAL A 353 -0.66 -25.84 6.78
N SER A 354 -1.51 -26.43 7.61
CA SER A 354 -1.06 -27.23 8.75
C SER A 354 -0.36 -28.47 8.20
N LEU A 355 0.87 -28.74 8.64
CA LEU A 355 1.52 -30.01 8.36
C LEU A 355 0.67 -31.13 9.01
N PRO A 356 0.39 -32.24 8.32
CA PRO A 356 -0.27 -33.39 8.94
C PRO A 356 0.58 -33.91 10.10
N ASP A 357 -0.04 -34.24 11.23
CA ASP A 357 0.64 -34.90 12.34
C ASP A 357 1.28 -36.22 11.85
N GLU A 358 2.46 -36.57 12.35
CA GLU A 358 3.24 -37.76 11.95
C GLU A 358 2.51 -39.12 12.13
N GLN A 359 1.26 -39.12 12.63
CA GLN A 359 0.46 -40.31 12.95
C GLN A 359 -0.68 -40.60 11.95
N ASP A 360 -0.86 -39.79 10.89
CA ASP A 360 -1.91 -40.05 9.89
C ASP A 360 -1.38 -40.87 8.70
N GLU A 361 -1.83 -42.12 8.59
CA GLU A 361 -1.41 -43.07 7.55
C GLU A 361 -1.96 -42.74 6.14
N ASN A 362 -2.90 -41.78 6.03
CA ASN A 362 -3.45 -41.31 4.76
C ASN A 362 -2.69 -40.07 4.24
N LYS A 363 -1.42 -40.23 3.87
CA LYS A 363 -0.59 -39.15 3.32
C LYS A 363 -1.14 -38.62 1.99
N VAL A 364 -1.60 -37.37 1.98
CA VAL A 364 -1.48 -36.53 0.79
C VAL A 364 -0.10 -35.87 0.89
N GLU A 365 0.86 -36.37 0.12
CA GLU A 365 2.20 -35.78 0.04
C GLU A 365 2.06 -34.35 -0.50
N LEU A 366 2.35 -33.34 0.33
CA LEU A 366 2.40 -31.96 -0.15
C LEU A 366 3.51 -31.88 -1.21
N ASP A 367 3.22 -31.23 -2.32
CA ASP A 367 4.23 -31.01 -3.35
C ASP A 367 5.39 -30.13 -2.82
N ALA A 368 6.58 -30.32 -3.39
CA ALA A 368 7.79 -29.62 -2.97
C ALA A 368 7.70 -28.08 -3.07
N LYS A 369 6.85 -27.55 -3.95
CA LYS A 369 6.63 -26.10 -4.09
C LYS A 369 5.84 -25.58 -2.89
N THR A 370 4.84 -26.32 -2.42
CA THR A 370 4.05 -25.99 -1.24
C THR A 370 4.90 -26.05 0.03
N LEU A 371 5.76 -27.07 0.22
CA LEU A 371 6.70 -27.11 1.37
C LEU A 371 7.62 -25.89 1.40
N LYS A 372 8.28 -25.58 0.27
CA LYS A 372 9.20 -24.44 0.18
C LYS A 372 8.49 -23.11 0.48
N GLN A 373 7.23 -22.99 0.09
CA GLN A 373 6.42 -21.81 0.38
C GLN A 373 6.09 -21.68 1.86
N LEU A 374 5.79 -22.79 2.55
CA LEU A 374 5.58 -22.79 4.00
C LEU A 374 6.85 -22.41 4.75
N GLU A 375 8.00 -22.95 4.36
CA GLU A 375 9.31 -22.59 4.92
C GLU A 375 9.60 -21.09 4.75
N GLU A 376 9.38 -20.52 3.56
CA GLU A 376 9.53 -19.08 3.30
C GLU A 376 8.57 -18.23 4.16
N ASP A 377 7.31 -18.68 4.29
CA ASP A 377 6.29 -17.97 5.08
C ASP A 377 6.57 -18.00 6.59
N GLU A 378 7.23 -19.05 7.09
CA GLU A 378 7.73 -19.15 8.47
C GLU A 378 8.99 -18.31 8.71
N GLU A 379 9.95 -18.36 7.80
CA GLU A 379 11.19 -17.60 7.90
C GLU A 379 10.92 -16.10 7.83
N TYR A 380 10.03 -15.69 6.92
CA TYR A 380 9.61 -14.31 6.68
C TYR A 380 8.14 -14.14 7.02
N PRO A 381 7.76 -13.99 8.30
CA PRO A 381 6.37 -13.84 8.68
C PRO A 381 5.81 -12.50 8.18
N LEU A 382 4.56 -12.53 7.72
CA LEU A 382 3.72 -11.38 7.40
C LEU A 382 2.41 -11.50 8.18
N LYS A 383 2.01 -10.42 8.84
CA LYS A 383 0.70 -10.27 9.48
C LYS A 383 0.06 -8.97 9.02
N ILE A 384 -1.26 -8.96 8.98
CA ILE A 384 -2.07 -7.81 8.65
C ILE A 384 -3.09 -7.56 9.76
N ARG A 385 -3.37 -6.30 10.04
CA ARG A 385 -4.46 -5.87 10.91
C ARG A 385 -5.11 -4.64 10.30
N GLN A 386 -6.43 -4.66 10.16
CA GLN A 386 -7.18 -3.46 9.80
C GLN A 386 -7.30 -2.54 11.03
N ASP A 387 -6.79 -1.32 10.89
CA ASP A 387 -6.81 -0.25 11.91
C ASP A 387 -8.09 0.59 11.84
N LEU A 388 -8.57 0.83 10.62
CA LEU A 388 -9.74 1.64 10.34
C LEU A 388 -10.47 1.07 9.13
N TYR A 389 -11.79 1.06 9.20
CA TYR A 389 -12.66 0.79 8.06
C TYR A 389 -13.88 1.70 8.15
N THR A 390 -14.00 2.65 7.25
CA THR A 390 -15.03 3.69 7.32
C THR A 390 -15.30 4.30 5.95
N SER A 391 -16.20 5.28 5.90
CA SER A 391 -16.50 6.04 4.69
C SER A 391 -16.53 7.54 4.98
N ASN A 392 -15.95 8.34 4.09
CA ASN A 392 -15.95 9.80 4.20
C ASN A 392 -17.25 10.36 3.61
N MET A 393 -18.24 10.53 4.46
CA MET A 393 -19.58 10.99 4.07
C MET A 393 -19.62 12.44 3.56
N GLU A 394 -18.59 13.25 3.81
CA GLU A 394 -18.52 14.65 3.40
C GLU A 394 -18.41 14.86 1.88
N TYR A 395 -17.89 13.87 1.15
CA TYR A 395 -17.80 13.94 -0.30
C TYR A 395 -19.16 13.69 -0.94
N SER A 396 -19.62 14.60 -1.81
CA SER A 396 -20.98 14.55 -2.37
C SER A 396 -21.04 14.64 -3.89
N ILE A 397 -19.89 14.67 -4.58
CA ILE A 397 -19.83 14.79 -6.05
C ILE A 397 -20.37 13.55 -6.79
N SER A 398 -20.51 12.42 -6.10
CA SER A 398 -20.99 11.13 -6.63
C SER A 398 -22.22 10.67 -5.86
N ASP A 399 -23.00 9.77 -6.46
CA ASP A 399 -24.08 9.05 -5.77
C ASP A 399 -23.55 7.91 -4.89
N HIS A 400 -22.25 7.70 -4.87
CA HIS A 400 -21.50 6.88 -3.92
C HIS A 400 -20.60 7.73 -3.02
N LYS A 401 -20.44 7.28 -1.77
CA LYS A 401 -19.49 7.85 -0.80
C LYS A 401 -18.19 7.03 -0.80
N PRO A 402 -17.00 7.65 -0.77
CA PRO A 402 -15.73 6.93 -0.75
C PRO A 402 -15.58 6.09 0.52
N VAL A 403 -14.96 4.91 0.40
CA VAL A 403 -14.65 4.00 1.50
C VAL A 403 -13.15 3.93 1.70
N VAL A 404 -12.73 4.00 2.97
CA VAL A 404 -11.33 4.00 3.39
C VAL A 404 -11.05 2.79 4.29
N GLY A 405 -9.95 2.10 4.00
CA GLY A 405 -9.39 1.04 4.82
C GLY A 405 -7.94 1.35 5.17
N ILE A 406 -7.60 1.42 6.45
CA ILE A 406 -6.20 1.58 6.89
C ILE A 406 -5.75 0.28 7.54
N PHE A 407 -4.56 -0.19 7.16
CA PHE A 407 -3.99 -1.44 7.61
C PHE A 407 -2.58 -1.25 8.18
N THR A 408 -2.27 -2.02 9.21
CA THR A 408 -0.91 -2.25 9.67
C THR A 408 -0.43 -3.59 9.10
N LEU A 409 0.68 -3.56 8.35
CA LEU A 409 1.42 -4.72 7.87
C LEU A 409 2.64 -4.93 8.76
N GLU A 410 2.64 -6.00 9.55
CA GLU A 410 3.83 -6.43 10.29
C GLU A 410 4.56 -7.49 9.46
N LEU A 411 5.69 -7.14 8.85
CA LEU A 411 6.45 -8.08 8.03
C LEU A 411 7.93 -8.13 8.39
N ARG A 412 8.56 -9.28 8.16
CA ARG A 412 10.02 -9.40 8.10
C ARG A 412 10.46 -9.22 6.65
N LYS A 413 11.23 -8.17 6.39
CA LYS A 413 11.79 -7.90 5.05
C LYS A 413 12.71 -9.04 4.63
N MET A 414 12.51 -9.58 3.42
CA MET A 414 13.40 -10.60 2.81
C MET A 414 14.70 -9.99 2.33
N TYR A 415 14.65 -8.75 1.87
CA TYR A 415 15.81 -7.96 1.49
C TYR A 415 15.72 -6.56 2.09
N LYS A 416 16.88 -6.02 2.50
CA LYS A 416 17.02 -4.67 3.07
C LYS A 416 17.96 -3.77 2.27
N THR A 417 18.65 -4.36 1.31
CA THR A 417 19.59 -3.68 0.42
C THR A 417 18.95 -3.55 -0.96
N PRO A 418 19.02 -2.37 -1.61
CA PRO A 418 18.59 -2.21 -2.99
C PRO A 418 19.42 -3.12 -3.92
N LEU A 419 18.96 -3.31 -5.16
CA LEU A 419 19.72 -4.12 -6.12
C LEU A 419 20.89 -3.35 -6.72
N VAL A 420 20.74 -2.03 -6.86
CA VAL A 420 21.77 -1.15 -7.41
C VAL A 420 21.99 0.03 -6.48
N ARG A 421 23.26 0.39 -6.28
CA ARG A 421 23.68 1.69 -5.74
C ARG A 421 24.13 2.56 -6.89
N LEU A 422 23.79 3.84 -6.87
CA LEU A 422 24.24 4.81 -7.86
C LEU A 422 24.43 6.19 -7.24
N GLN A 423 25.33 6.97 -7.83
CA GLN A 423 25.62 8.34 -7.42
C GLN A 423 26.09 9.20 -8.61
N PRO A 424 25.84 10.51 -8.58
CA PRO A 424 26.50 11.44 -9.48
C PRO A 424 27.99 11.55 -9.13
N GLU A 425 28.84 11.75 -10.12
CA GLU A 425 30.25 12.11 -9.92
C GLU A 425 30.51 13.55 -10.37
N GLY A 426 31.24 14.29 -9.53
CA GLY A 426 31.58 15.69 -9.77
C GLY A 426 30.37 16.64 -9.72
N ASP A 427 30.61 17.88 -10.15
CA ASP A 427 29.59 18.92 -10.23
C ASP A 427 28.82 18.82 -11.55
N TRP A 428 27.50 18.61 -11.47
CA TRP A 428 26.64 18.50 -12.65
C TRP A 428 26.17 19.88 -13.10
N SER A 429 26.23 20.16 -14.39
CA SER A 429 25.64 21.34 -15.04
C SER A 429 25.47 21.07 -16.53
N ALA A 430 24.70 21.90 -17.25
CA ALA A 430 24.57 21.78 -18.71
C ALA A 430 25.83 22.30 -19.47
N ASP A 431 26.95 22.53 -18.79
CA ASP A 431 28.19 23.01 -19.40
C ASP A 431 29.06 21.86 -19.92
N ILE A 432 29.00 20.68 -19.29
CA ILE A 432 29.82 19.49 -19.59
C ILE A 432 29.02 18.21 -19.41
N ASP A 433 29.41 17.16 -20.12
CA ASP A 433 28.79 15.84 -19.96
C ASP A 433 28.98 15.36 -18.52
N ALA A 434 27.91 14.84 -17.93
CA ALA A 434 27.90 14.50 -16.52
C ALA A 434 28.01 12.99 -16.33
N MET A 435 28.78 12.59 -15.32
CA MET A 435 29.09 11.18 -15.07
C MET A 435 28.22 10.61 -13.96
N VAL A 436 27.68 9.43 -14.21
CA VAL A 436 27.01 8.58 -13.23
C VAL A 436 27.89 7.37 -12.94
N VAL A 437 28.03 7.05 -11.67
CA VAL A 437 28.61 5.80 -11.21
C VAL A 437 27.51 4.92 -10.62
N TYR A 438 27.46 3.64 -11.00
CA TYR A 438 26.59 2.66 -10.38
C TYR A 438 27.28 1.31 -10.13
N SER A 439 26.78 0.59 -9.13
CA SER A 439 27.27 -0.72 -8.72
C SER A 439 26.09 -1.64 -8.37
N PRO A 440 25.97 -2.81 -9.03
CA PRO A 440 25.07 -3.88 -8.61
C PRO A 440 25.47 -4.42 -7.24
N LEU A 441 24.53 -4.50 -6.31
CA LEU A 441 24.73 -5.01 -4.95
C LEU A 441 24.23 -6.44 -4.76
N GLN A 442 23.37 -6.93 -5.65
CA GLN A 442 22.78 -8.27 -5.64
C GLN A 442 22.52 -8.73 -7.09
N PRO A 443 22.47 -10.04 -7.38
CA PRO A 443 22.07 -10.53 -8.69
C PRO A 443 20.61 -10.18 -9.02
N PHE A 444 20.35 -9.74 -10.25
CA PHE A 444 19.02 -9.49 -10.80
C PHE A 444 19.04 -9.67 -12.32
N PRO A 445 17.88 -9.86 -12.98
CA PRO A 445 17.84 -10.06 -14.42
C PRO A 445 18.01 -8.72 -15.16
N SER A 446 19.26 -8.26 -15.31
CA SER A 446 19.58 -7.02 -16.05
C SER A 446 19.19 -7.12 -17.52
N SER A 447 18.91 -5.97 -18.13
CA SER A 447 18.56 -5.84 -19.54
C SER A 447 19.37 -4.73 -20.20
N THR A 448 19.62 -4.86 -21.51
CA THR A 448 20.15 -3.76 -22.34
C THR A 448 19.19 -2.57 -22.44
N TRP A 449 17.94 -2.78 -22.04
CA TRP A 449 16.89 -1.76 -21.91
C TRP A 449 16.79 -1.19 -20.48
N ASP A 450 17.72 -1.51 -19.59
CA ASP A 450 17.81 -0.84 -18.29
C ASP A 450 18.40 0.56 -18.48
N TRP A 451 17.96 1.53 -17.68
CA TRP A 451 18.37 2.92 -17.83
C TRP A 451 18.44 3.64 -16.48
N ILE A 452 19.23 4.71 -16.43
CA ILE A 452 19.33 5.60 -15.28
C ILE A 452 18.72 6.93 -15.65
N GLY A 453 17.66 7.32 -14.93
CA GLY A 453 17.00 8.60 -15.11
C GLY A 453 17.47 9.64 -14.11
N LEU A 454 17.54 10.89 -14.56
CA LEU A 454 17.65 12.08 -13.70
C LEU A 454 16.24 12.58 -13.38
N TYR A 455 15.91 12.73 -12.10
CA TYR A 455 14.61 13.20 -11.64
C TYR A 455 14.79 14.43 -10.77
N LYS A 456 13.81 15.33 -10.78
CA LYS A 456 13.73 16.41 -9.79
C LYS A 456 13.37 15.81 -8.42
N VAL A 457 13.95 16.30 -7.34
CA VAL A 457 13.46 15.98 -5.98
C VAL A 457 11.98 16.35 -5.87
N GLY A 458 11.20 15.44 -5.30
CA GLY A 458 9.73 15.59 -5.20
C GLY A 458 8.97 15.21 -6.47
N PHE A 459 9.58 14.47 -7.40
CA PHE A 459 8.88 13.90 -8.55
C PHE A 459 7.68 13.05 -8.13
N SER A 460 6.63 13.02 -8.95
CA SER A 460 5.32 12.50 -8.58
C SER A 460 5.01 11.12 -9.17
N SER A 461 5.72 10.72 -10.22
CA SER A 461 5.64 9.40 -10.84
C SER A 461 7.01 8.88 -11.27
N VAL A 462 7.18 7.57 -11.29
CA VAL A 462 8.38 6.90 -11.83
C VAL A 462 8.63 7.21 -13.32
N LEU A 463 7.68 7.83 -14.00
CA LEU A 463 7.80 8.28 -15.40
C LEU A 463 8.18 9.77 -15.53
N ASP A 464 8.31 10.51 -14.42
CA ASP A 464 8.61 11.97 -14.40
C ASP A 464 10.12 12.27 -14.53
N TYR A 465 10.89 11.43 -15.24
CA TYR A 465 12.31 11.72 -15.44
C TYR A 465 12.50 12.96 -16.33
N ILE A 466 13.53 13.74 -16.04
CA ILE A 466 13.96 14.90 -16.81
C ILE A 466 14.68 14.43 -18.08
N THR A 467 15.66 13.54 -17.89
CA THR A 467 16.40 12.84 -18.94
C THR A 467 16.85 11.47 -18.44
N TYR A 468 17.41 10.64 -19.31
CA TYR A 468 17.96 9.34 -18.97
C TYR A 468 19.18 8.98 -19.82
N THR A 469 19.99 8.05 -19.31
CA THR A 469 21.01 7.34 -20.10
C THR A 469 20.81 5.84 -19.98
N TRP A 470 21.12 5.10 -21.03
CA TRP A 470 21.16 3.64 -20.97
C TRP A 470 22.30 3.17 -20.07
N VAL A 471 22.10 2.04 -19.39
CA VAL A 471 23.17 1.37 -18.65
C VAL A 471 24.14 0.69 -19.62
N LYS A 472 25.35 0.39 -19.17
CA LYS A 472 26.34 -0.26 -20.03
C LYS A 472 25.97 -1.73 -20.25
N ASP A 473 25.94 -2.15 -21.52
CA ASP A 473 25.73 -3.53 -21.94
C ASP A 473 27.05 -4.30 -21.84
N ASP A 474 27.18 -5.10 -20.79
CA ASP A 474 28.02 -6.30 -20.70
C ASP A 474 27.48 -7.04 -19.47
N GLU A 475 27.21 -8.35 -19.60
CA GLU A 475 26.70 -9.25 -18.55
C GLU A 475 27.12 -8.75 -17.16
N VAL A 476 26.20 -8.05 -16.48
CA VAL A 476 26.53 -7.26 -15.28
C VAL A 476 27.13 -8.22 -14.26
N ALA A 477 28.45 -8.27 -14.22
CA ALA A 477 29.15 -9.25 -13.44
C ALA A 477 28.88 -8.90 -11.98
N PHE A 478 28.47 -9.89 -11.19
CA PHE A 478 28.28 -9.73 -9.77
C PHE A 478 29.65 -9.77 -9.08
N ASN A 479 30.41 -8.69 -9.23
CA ASN A 479 31.76 -8.54 -8.68
C ASN A 479 32.02 -7.15 -8.09
N GLU A 480 30.95 -6.44 -7.70
CA GLU A 480 31.00 -5.08 -7.13
C GLU A 480 31.73 -4.06 -8.04
N GLU A 481 31.85 -4.36 -9.34
CA GLU A 481 32.49 -3.46 -10.28
C GLU A 481 31.73 -2.14 -10.36
N VAL A 482 32.52 -1.07 -10.37
CA VAL A 482 32.04 0.31 -10.47
C VAL A 482 31.90 0.63 -11.95
N ILE A 483 30.66 0.80 -12.41
CA ILE A 483 30.36 1.05 -13.81
C ILE A 483 30.08 2.54 -14.00
N GLN A 484 30.62 3.11 -15.07
CA GLN A 484 30.47 4.52 -15.44
C GLN A 484 29.63 4.66 -16.70
N VAL A 485 28.67 5.58 -16.66
CA VAL A 485 27.90 6.03 -17.81
C VAL A 485 27.80 7.56 -17.79
N TYR A 486 27.46 8.15 -18.92
CA TYR A 486 27.46 9.61 -19.10
C TYR A 486 26.09 10.10 -19.56
N VAL A 487 25.66 11.23 -19.02
CA VAL A 487 24.49 11.99 -19.47
C VAL A 487 25.01 13.16 -20.29
N SER A 488 24.49 13.33 -21.51
CA SER A 488 24.88 14.43 -22.40
C SER A 488 24.53 15.78 -21.76
N LYS A 489 25.45 16.74 -21.83
CA LYS A 489 25.21 18.11 -21.34
C LYS A 489 23.99 18.78 -21.97
N GLU A 490 23.65 18.40 -23.20
CA GLU A 490 22.51 18.95 -23.96
C GLU A 490 21.15 18.56 -23.35
N GLU A 491 21.13 17.49 -22.55
CA GLU A 491 19.91 16.97 -21.91
C GLU A 491 19.80 17.40 -20.43
N ILE A 492 20.85 18.00 -19.87
CA ILE A 492 20.88 18.48 -18.48
C ILE A 492 20.13 19.82 -18.39
N PRO A 493 19.27 20.02 -17.38
CA PRO A 493 18.52 21.26 -17.24
C PRO A 493 19.46 22.46 -16.98
N VAL A 494 19.38 23.46 -17.86
CA VAL A 494 20.22 24.67 -17.86
C VAL A 494 20.10 25.46 -16.55
N ARG A 495 18.90 25.52 -15.96
CA ARG A 495 18.65 26.26 -14.71
C ARG A 495 19.09 25.52 -13.45
N GLY A 496 19.54 24.26 -13.58
CA GLY A 496 19.85 23.41 -12.44
C GLY A 496 18.63 23.09 -11.56
N GLY A 497 18.91 22.54 -10.38
CA GLY A 497 17.91 22.15 -9.40
C GLY A 497 18.33 20.97 -8.53
N GLU A 498 17.55 20.70 -7.49
CA GLU A 498 17.74 19.52 -6.64
C GLU A 498 17.20 18.29 -7.34
N CYS A 499 18.07 17.30 -7.53
CA CYS A 499 17.80 16.11 -8.33
C CYS A 499 18.19 14.82 -7.59
N VAL A 500 17.69 13.70 -8.10
CA VAL A 500 18.09 12.34 -7.74
C VAL A 500 18.27 11.50 -9.01
N LEU A 501 19.13 10.49 -8.94
CA LEU A 501 19.25 9.48 -9.98
C LEU A 501 18.47 8.24 -9.59
N CYS A 502 17.73 7.66 -10.53
CA CYS A 502 17.03 6.39 -10.32
C CYS A 502 17.44 5.38 -11.38
N TYR A 503 17.87 4.18 -10.96
CA TYR A 503 18.09 3.04 -11.85
C TYR A 503 16.76 2.33 -12.09
N TYR A 504 16.29 2.29 -13.34
CA TYR A 504 15.11 1.57 -13.76
C TYR A 504 15.50 0.25 -14.44
N SER A 505 14.97 -0.86 -13.91
CA SER A 505 15.08 -2.17 -14.56
C SER A 505 13.89 -2.42 -15.47
N ASN A 506 14.16 -2.62 -16.75
CA ASN A 506 13.16 -2.99 -17.75
C ASN A 506 12.61 -4.40 -17.51
N THR A 507 13.44 -5.37 -17.10
CA THR A 507 12.92 -6.73 -16.83
C THR A 507 11.97 -6.76 -15.63
N LEU A 508 12.30 -6.02 -14.57
CA LEU A 508 11.49 -5.98 -13.34
C LEU A 508 10.38 -4.91 -13.37
N GLN A 509 10.39 -4.06 -14.40
CA GLN A 509 9.48 -2.92 -14.61
C GLN A 509 9.40 -2.00 -13.37
N CYS A 510 10.55 -1.68 -12.78
CA CYS A 510 10.60 -0.84 -11.57
C CYS A 510 11.96 -0.17 -11.34
N ILE A 511 11.96 0.83 -10.46
CA ILE A 511 13.19 1.45 -9.94
C ILE A 511 13.81 0.53 -8.87
N ILE A 512 15.09 0.21 -9.01
CA ILE A 512 15.79 -0.76 -8.14
C ILE A 512 17.02 -0.16 -7.42
N GLY A 513 17.26 1.13 -7.61
CA GLY A 513 18.27 1.94 -6.92
C GLY A 513 17.94 3.43 -7.07
N ILE A 514 18.17 4.20 -6.00
CA ILE A 514 17.99 5.66 -5.97
C ILE A 514 19.23 6.26 -5.30
N SER A 515 19.78 7.35 -5.85
CA SER A 515 20.90 8.08 -5.24
C SER A 515 20.45 8.95 -4.07
N GLU A 516 21.40 9.43 -3.28
CA GLU A 516 21.14 10.59 -2.43
C GLU A 516 20.80 11.83 -3.30
N PRO A 517 20.02 12.80 -2.79
CA PRO A 517 19.79 14.07 -3.46
C PRO A 517 21.09 14.83 -3.71
N PHE A 518 21.18 15.50 -4.86
CA PHE A 518 22.31 16.33 -5.23
C PHE A 518 21.88 17.56 -6.03
N MET A 519 22.78 18.54 -6.14
CA MET A 519 22.51 19.77 -6.87
C MET A 519 23.05 19.69 -8.29
N VAL A 520 22.16 19.87 -9.28
CA VAL A 520 22.57 20.28 -10.62
C VAL A 520 22.71 21.80 -10.61
N LEU A 521 23.88 22.30 -10.98
CA LEU A 521 24.20 23.72 -11.01
C LEU A 521 23.63 24.39 -12.27
N GLU A 522 23.34 25.68 -12.16
CA GLU A 522 22.98 26.51 -13.30
C GLU A 522 24.17 26.62 -14.28
N SER A 523 23.89 26.53 -15.57
CA SER A 523 24.91 26.60 -16.63
C SER A 523 25.52 27.99 -16.72
N LYS A 524 26.84 28.07 -16.59
CA LYS A 524 27.57 29.34 -16.74
C LYS A 524 27.62 29.76 -18.20
N VAL A 525 27.78 28.80 -19.11
CA VAL A 525 27.83 29.05 -20.55
C VAL A 525 26.51 29.64 -21.05
N ALA A 526 25.38 29.06 -20.65
CA ALA A 526 24.07 29.54 -21.06
C ALA A 526 23.76 30.97 -20.55
N ILE A 527 24.20 31.30 -19.33
CA ILE A 527 24.10 32.66 -18.79
C ILE A 527 24.94 33.63 -19.63
N GLU A 528 26.19 33.27 -19.93
CA GLU A 528 27.10 34.12 -20.71
C GLU A 528 26.60 34.35 -22.14
N GLU A 529 25.96 33.34 -22.74
CA GLU A 529 25.39 33.42 -24.09
C GLU A 529 24.01 34.10 -24.13
N GLY A 530 23.44 34.47 -22.97
CA GLY A 530 22.08 35.02 -22.89
C GLY A 530 20.99 34.03 -23.29
N VAL A 531 21.33 32.75 -23.40
CA VAL A 531 20.44 31.64 -23.69
C VAL A 531 19.88 31.16 -22.35
N LEU A 532 19.01 31.96 -21.76
CA LEU A 532 18.05 31.48 -20.76
C LEU A 532 16.73 31.33 -21.50
N PRO A 533 16.48 30.20 -22.19
CA PRO A 533 15.20 30.03 -22.85
C PRO A 533 14.14 30.01 -21.75
N GLU A 534 13.14 30.88 -21.85
CA GLU A 534 11.92 30.81 -21.01
C GLU A 534 11.20 29.44 -21.15
N ARG A 535 11.66 28.54 -22.02
CA ARG A 535 10.97 27.31 -22.43
C ARG A 535 11.82 26.04 -22.59
N ILE A 536 13.11 26.01 -22.22
CA ILE A 536 13.88 24.74 -22.18
C ILE A 536 14.02 24.29 -20.74
N ASN A 537 12.87 24.12 -20.14
CA ASN A 537 12.71 23.39 -18.91
C ASN A 537 11.77 22.23 -19.28
N GLY A 538 12.31 21.01 -19.42
CA GLY A 538 11.49 19.81 -19.22
C GLY A 538 10.76 19.84 -17.86
N LEU A 539 11.19 20.74 -16.97
CA LEU A 539 10.60 21.16 -15.70
C LEU A 539 9.24 21.91 -15.81
N ASP A 540 8.82 22.44 -16.97
CA ASP A 540 7.56 23.24 -17.09
C ASP A 540 6.35 22.48 -17.68
N ARG A 541 6.44 21.16 -17.88
CA ARG A 541 5.24 20.36 -18.23
C ARG A 541 4.25 20.17 -17.08
N THR A 542 4.53 20.69 -15.88
CA THR A 542 3.68 20.53 -14.69
C THR A 542 2.94 21.79 -14.26
N VAL A 543 3.06 22.93 -14.96
CA VAL A 543 2.35 24.17 -14.57
C VAL A 543 1.59 24.86 -15.72
N ALA A 544 1.80 24.48 -16.98
CA ALA A 544 1.10 25.09 -18.11
C ALA A 544 -0.11 24.25 -18.60
N ASN A 545 -1.11 24.02 -17.75
CA ASN A 545 -2.36 23.33 -18.16
C ASN A 545 -3.65 24.13 -17.96
N ASP A 546 -3.57 25.39 -17.51
CA ASP A 546 -4.77 26.24 -17.33
C ASP A 546 -5.26 26.91 -18.64
N GLU A 547 -4.48 26.90 -19.72
CA GLU A 547 -4.86 27.60 -20.96
C GLU A 547 -5.44 26.72 -22.07
N PHE A 548 -5.49 25.39 -21.90
CA PHE A 548 -6.05 24.49 -22.92
C PHE A 548 -7.56 24.20 -22.76
N TRP A 549 -8.22 24.79 -21.76
CA TRP A 549 -9.64 24.57 -21.46
C TRP A 549 -10.52 25.82 -21.56
N LYS A 550 -10.26 26.70 -22.55
CA LYS A 550 -11.23 27.70 -22.99
C LYS A 550 -11.83 27.37 -24.34
#